data_AF-A0A2D9CIC1-F1
#
_entry.id   AF-A0A2D9CIC1-F1
#
_cell.length_a   1.000
_cell.length_b   1.000
_cell.length_c   1.000
_cell.angle_alpha   90.00
_cell.angle_beta   90.00
_cell.angle_gamma   90.00
#
_symmetry.space_group_name_H-M   'P 1'
#
loop_
_entity.id
_entity.type
_entity.pdbx_description
1 polymer ?
#
loop_
_entity_poly.entity_id
_entity_poly.type
_entity_poly.pdbx_seq_one_letter_code
_entity_poly.pdbx_strand_id
1 'polypeptide(L)'
;MAKKLSRSKLIKKLDTIFSKYIRQRDAKKEIATCFTCGKKAHWKKLQNGHFQSRRFYSTRWDEMNCQVQCAGCNVFKYGEQFTFGLNLDSKFGAGTAQRLHTKARVITKLSTPDIEELISMYENLVAEF
;
A
#
# COMPACT_ATOMS: atom_id res chain seq x y z
N MET A 1 -8.23 -3.58 33.05
CA MET A 1 -8.65 -3.19 31.69
C MET A 1 -7.43 -3.14 30.79
N ALA A 2 -7.47 -3.71 29.59
CA ALA A 2 -6.36 -3.62 28.65
C ALA A 2 -6.12 -2.15 28.25
N LYS A 3 -4.86 -1.70 28.30
CA LYS A 3 -4.51 -0.30 27.98
C LYS A 3 -4.78 -0.05 26.49
N LYS A 4 -5.65 0.92 26.17
CA LYS A 4 -5.88 1.35 24.78
C LYS A 4 -4.56 1.73 24.12
N LEU A 5 -4.36 1.29 22.89
CA LEU A 5 -3.15 1.60 22.12
C LEU A 5 -3.07 3.10 21.86
N SER A 6 -1.84 3.64 21.86
CA SER A 6 -1.64 5.01 21.39
C SER A 6 -1.91 5.10 19.89
N ARG A 7 -2.30 6.28 19.41
CA ARG A 7 -2.53 6.52 17.98
C ARG A 7 -1.32 6.11 17.12
N SER A 8 -0.09 6.37 17.57
CA SER A 8 1.11 5.96 16.83
C SER A 8 1.25 4.44 16.71
N LYS A 9 0.83 3.68 17.74
CA LYS A 9 0.80 2.20 17.69
C LYS A 9 -0.28 1.70 16.75
N LEU A 10 -1.46 2.33 16.73
CA LEU A 10 -2.53 2.00 15.78
C LEU A 10 -2.09 2.25 14.33
N ILE A 11 -1.47 3.39 14.04
CA ILE A 11 -0.93 3.70 12.71
C ILE A 11 0.10 2.65 12.27
N LYS A 12 1.00 2.23 13.15
CA LYS A 12 1.97 1.15 12.86
C LYS A 12 1.27 -0.19 12.61
N LYS A 13 0.22 -0.50 13.37
CA LYS A 13 -0.59 -1.71 13.17
C LYS A 13 -1.26 -1.67 11.79
N LEU A 14 -1.90 -0.55 11.44
CA LEU A 14 -2.54 -0.35 10.13
C LEU A 14 -1.54 -0.44 8.97
N ASP A 15 -0.39 0.25 9.05
CA ASP A 15 0.68 0.13 8.05
C ASP A 15 1.14 -1.32 7.84
N THR A 16 1.20 -2.09 8.93
CA THR A 16 1.67 -3.49 8.89
C THR A 16 0.66 -4.40 8.20
N ILE A 17 -0.62 -4.33 8.60
CA ILE A 17 -1.66 -5.19 8.04
C ILE A 17 -1.97 -4.81 6.59
N PHE A 18 -2.04 -3.51 6.27
CA PHE A 18 -2.21 -3.02 4.91
C PHE A 18 -1.04 -3.45 4.00
N SER A 19 0.20 -3.35 4.48
CA SER A 19 1.36 -3.85 3.74
C SER A 19 1.32 -5.35 3.48
N LYS A 20 0.77 -6.14 4.43
CA LYS A 20 0.55 -7.57 4.23
C LYS A 20 -0.49 -7.82 3.14
N TYR A 21 -1.64 -7.12 3.20
CA TYR A 21 -2.69 -7.18 2.19
C TYR A 21 -2.17 -6.88 0.78
N ILE A 22 -1.50 -5.74 0.56
CA ILE A 22 -0.99 -5.32 -0.77
C ILE A 22 -0.03 -6.35 -1.37
N ARG A 23 0.79 -7.01 -0.54
CA ARG A 23 1.75 -8.02 -1.01
C ARG A 23 1.10 -9.36 -1.33
N GLN A 24 -0.09 -9.63 -0.80
CA GLN A 24 -0.79 -10.91 -0.93
C GLN A 24 -1.93 -10.89 -1.95
N ARG A 25 -2.65 -9.77 -2.13
CA ARG A 25 -3.89 -9.71 -2.93
C ARG A 25 -3.77 -10.23 -4.36
N ASP A 26 -2.61 -10.06 -4.98
CA ASP A 26 -2.33 -10.49 -6.36
C ASP A 26 -1.36 -11.71 -6.40
N ALA A 27 -1.06 -12.32 -5.26
CA ALA A 27 -0.15 -13.45 -5.17
C ALA A 27 -0.85 -14.76 -5.59
N LYS A 28 -0.17 -15.59 -6.38
CA LYS A 28 -0.62 -16.94 -6.73
C LYS A 28 0.37 -17.96 -6.19
N LYS A 29 -0.11 -18.93 -5.40
CA LYS A 29 0.75 -19.91 -4.69
C LYS A 29 1.88 -19.20 -3.92
N GLU A 30 1.52 -18.17 -3.16
CA GLU A 30 2.43 -17.29 -2.40
C GLU A 30 3.42 -16.43 -3.21
N ILE A 31 3.44 -16.54 -4.54
CA ILE A 31 4.31 -15.76 -5.42
C ILE A 31 3.57 -14.53 -5.94
N ALA A 32 4.12 -13.35 -5.66
CA ALA A 32 3.67 -12.08 -6.23
C ALA A 32 4.70 -11.53 -7.22
N THR A 33 4.26 -10.60 -8.05
CA THR A 33 5.06 -10.02 -9.15
C THR A 33 5.26 -8.53 -8.89
N CYS A 34 6.51 -8.08 -8.83
CA CYS A 34 6.85 -6.67 -8.67
C CYS A 34 6.14 -5.82 -9.73
N PHE A 35 5.40 -4.82 -9.27
CA PHE A 35 4.55 -3.98 -10.10
C PHE A 35 5.31 -3.17 -11.15
N THR A 36 6.59 -2.87 -10.93
CA THR A 36 7.39 -2.05 -11.85
C THR A 36 8.30 -2.87 -12.75
N CYS A 37 9.02 -3.87 -12.23
CA CYS A 37 10.00 -4.63 -13.01
C CYS A 37 9.61 -6.07 -13.35
N GLY A 38 8.43 -6.54 -12.93
CA GLY A 38 7.98 -7.90 -13.23
C GLY A 38 8.68 -9.02 -12.44
N LYS A 39 9.62 -8.70 -11.54
CA LYS A 39 10.31 -9.71 -10.70
C LYS A 39 9.29 -10.50 -9.88
N LYS A 40 9.30 -11.83 -10.03
CA LYS A 40 8.50 -12.76 -9.21
C LYS A 40 9.28 -13.19 -7.95
N ALA A 41 8.61 -13.17 -6.81
CA ALA A 41 9.15 -13.69 -5.56
C ALA A 41 8.03 -14.01 -4.58
N HIS A 42 8.34 -14.82 -3.56
CA HIS A 42 7.44 -15.03 -2.44
C HIS A 42 7.06 -13.68 -1.81
N TRP A 43 5.78 -13.45 -1.50
CA TRP A 43 5.26 -12.14 -1.02
C TRP A 43 6.02 -11.60 0.20
N LYS A 44 6.45 -12.47 1.13
CA LYS A 44 7.33 -12.14 2.26
C LYS A 44 8.64 -11.45 1.88
N LYS A 45 9.19 -11.72 0.69
CA LYS A 45 10.42 -11.11 0.14
C LYS A 45 10.17 -9.82 -0.65
N LEU A 46 8.90 -9.46 -0.87
CA LEU A 46 8.50 -8.23 -1.54
C LEU A 46 8.05 -7.18 -0.51
N GLN A 47 7.89 -5.95 -0.98
CA GLN A 47 7.58 -4.75 -0.21
C GLN A 47 6.27 -4.12 -0.69
N ASN A 48 5.66 -3.28 0.15
CA ASN A 48 4.55 -2.41 -0.24
C ASN A 48 5.11 -1.09 -0.79
N GLY A 49 5.16 -0.97 -2.12
CA GLY A 49 5.60 0.23 -2.82
C GLY A 49 4.50 1.28 -2.88
N HIS A 50 4.84 2.53 -2.61
CA HIS A 50 3.91 3.66 -2.67
C HIS A 50 4.26 4.57 -3.86
N PHE A 51 3.28 4.91 -4.68
CA PHE A 51 3.45 5.95 -5.71
C PHE A 51 3.55 7.34 -5.06
N GLN A 52 2.50 7.79 -4.37
CA GLN A 52 2.53 8.97 -3.52
C GLN A 52 2.99 8.61 -2.11
N SER A 53 3.93 9.39 -1.57
CA SER A 53 4.56 9.16 -0.27
C SER A 53 3.57 8.92 0.86
N ARG A 54 3.92 8.00 1.78
CA ARG A 54 3.17 7.69 3.01
C ARG A 54 2.91 8.90 3.93
N ARG A 55 3.56 10.05 3.69
CA ARG A 55 3.26 11.30 4.41
C ARG A 55 1.85 11.82 4.14
N PHE A 56 1.27 11.47 3.00
CA PHE A 56 -0.05 11.91 2.57
C PHE A 56 -1.12 10.92 3.05
N TYR A 57 -1.88 11.29 4.08
CA TYR A 57 -2.91 10.41 4.66
C TYR A 57 -4.03 10.06 3.68
N SER A 58 -4.34 10.96 2.74
CA SER A 58 -5.36 10.75 1.71
C SER A 58 -5.05 9.58 0.77
N THR A 59 -3.77 9.19 0.63
CA THR A 59 -3.33 8.11 -0.25
C THR A 59 -2.50 7.02 0.44
N ARG A 60 -2.19 7.15 1.74
CA ARG A 60 -1.30 6.22 2.45
C ARG A 60 -1.81 4.78 2.48
N TRP A 61 -3.10 4.60 2.70
CA TRP A 61 -3.76 3.29 2.68
C TRP A 61 -4.75 3.19 1.51
N ASP A 62 -4.45 3.90 0.42
CA ASP A 62 -5.16 3.79 -0.84
C ASP A 62 -4.56 2.64 -1.65
N GLU A 63 -5.38 1.65 -1.94
CA GLU A 63 -5.03 0.44 -2.65
C GLU A 63 -4.55 0.66 -4.09
N MET A 64 -4.96 1.75 -4.74
CA MET A 64 -4.45 2.13 -6.06
C MET A 64 -3.06 2.75 -5.93
N ASN A 65 -2.86 3.60 -4.91
CA ASN A 65 -1.56 4.23 -4.63
C ASN A 65 -0.45 3.24 -4.25
N CYS A 66 -0.84 2.07 -3.74
CA CYS A 66 0.06 1.08 -3.17
C CYS A 66 0.06 -0.21 -3.99
N GLN A 67 1.22 -0.63 -4.45
CA GLN A 67 1.40 -1.86 -5.23
C GLN A 67 2.61 -2.64 -4.73
N VAL A 68 2.61 -3.96 -4.91
CA VAL A 68 3.73 -4.81 -4.52
C VAL A 68 4.99 -4.45 -5.33
N GLN A 69 6.14 -4.31 -4.67
CA GLN A 69 7.42 -4.03 -5.33
C GLN A 69 8.55 -4.87 -4.74
N CYS A 70 9.59 -5.16 -5.53
CA CYS A 70 10.83 -5.70 -5.00
C CYS A 70 11.67 -4.60 -4.33
N ALA A 71 12.59 -4.97 -3.43
CA ALA A 71 13.49 -4.01 -2.78
C ALA A 71 14.36 -3.23 -3.79
N GLY A 72 14.75 -3.87 -4.90
CA GLY A 72 15.46 -3.24 -6.02
C GLY A 72 14.75 -1.99 -6.54
N CYS A 73 13.46 -2.11 -6.83
CA CYS A 73 12.66 -0.99 -7.33
C CYS A 73 12.28 -0.01 -6.22
N ASN A 74 11.74 -0.53 -5.09
CA ASN A 74 11.17 0.31 -4.05
C ASN A 74 12.25 1.12 -3.30
N VAL A 75 13.35 0.46 -2.91
CA VAL A 75 14.38 1.07 -2.05
C VAL A 75 15.51 1.66 -2.89
N PHE A 76 16.15 0.85 -3.74
CA PHE A 76 17.38 1.26 -4.42
C PHE A 76 17.14 2.15 -5.65
N LYS A 77 15.93 2.12 -6.21
CA LYS A 77 15.51 2.93 -7.37
C LYS A 77 14.35 3.87 -7.03
N TYR A 78 14.18 4.16 -5.73
CA TYR A 78 13.24 5.16 -5.20
C TYR A 78 11.80 5.00 -5.71
N GLY A 79 11.34 3.76 -5.82
CA GLY A 79 9.99 3.42 -6.24
C GLY A 79 9.80 3.28 -7.75
N GLU A 80 10.83 3.54 -8.58
CA GLU A 80 10.70 3.51 -10.04
C GLU A 80 9.52 4.38 -10.52
N GLN A 81 9.43 5.62 -10.00
CA GLN A 81 8.23 6.47 -10.04
C GLN A 81 7.59 6.63 -11.42
N PHE A 82 8.40 6.80 -12.47
CA PHE A 82 7.90 6.93 -13.83
C PHE A 82 7.20 5.64 -14.31
N THR A 83 7.90 4.51 -14.21
CA THR A 83 7.36 3.18 -14.54
C THR A 83 6.14 2.83 -13.68
N PHE A 84 6.17 3.17 -12.39
CA PHE A 84 5.03 2.98 -11.50
C PHE A 84 3.80 3.75 -12.02
N GLY A 85 3.97 5.03 -12.36
CA GLY A 85 2.92 5.86 -12.93
C GLY A 85 2.32 5.30 -14.22
N LEU A 86 3.17 4.88 -15.16
CA LEU A 86 2.71 4.24 -16.41
C LEU A 86 1.90 2.97 -16.13
N ASN A 87 2.37 2.13 -15.21
CA ASN A 87 1.69 0.88 -14.88
C ASN A 87 0.37 1.13 -14.13
N LEU A 88 0.27 2.21 -13.34
CA LEU A 88 -1.00 2.62 -12.74
C LEU A 88 -2.02 3.00 -13.81
N ASP A 89 -1.62 3.81 -14.77
CA ASP A 89 -2.49 4.24 -15.87
C ASP A 89 -2.91 3.05 -16.74
N SER A 90 -2.01 2.09 -16.96
CA SER A 90 -2.31 0.84 -17.66
C SER A 90 -3.30 -0.05 -16.88
N LYS A 91 -3.09 -0.25 -15.57
CA LYS A 91 -3.92 -1.15 -14.74
C LYS A 91 -5.29 -0.56 -14.38
N PHE A 92 -5.36 0.74 -14.13
CA PHE A 92 -6.55 1.40 -13.57
C PHE A 92 -7.17 2.47 -14.49
N GLY A 93 -6.66 2.58 -15.71
CA GLY A 93 -7.11 3.55 -16.71
C GLY A 93 -6.31 4.85 -16.69
N ALA A 94 -6.26 5.50 -17.86
CA ALA A 94 -5.46 6.69 -18.10
C ALA A 94 -5.71 7.81 -17.06
N GLY A 95 -4.63 8.49 -16.67
CA GLY A 95 -4.66 9.59 -15.71
C GLY A 95 -4.83 9.17 -14.25
N THR A 96 -4.74 7.88 -13.93
CA THR A 96 -4.75 7.40 -12.54
C THR A 96 -3.60 8.00 -11.73
N ALA A 97 -2.39 8.02 -12.28
CA ALA A 97 -1.24 8.63 -11.65
C ALA A 97 -1.49 10.11 -11.32
N GLN A 98 -2.07 10.86 -12.27
CA GLN A 98 -2.42 12.26 -12.06
C GLN A 98 -3.50 12.44 -10.98
N ARG A 99 -4.56 11.61 -10.99
CA ARG A 99 -5.61 11.65 -9.96
C ARG A 99 -5.06 11.38 -8.56
N LEU A 100 -4.16 10.40 -8.42
CA LEU A 100 -3.49 10.10 -7.16
C LEU A 100 -2.59 11.25 -6.70
N HIS A 101 -1.86 11.88 -7.63
CA HIS A 101 -1.04 13.05 -7.34
C HIS A 101 -1.88 14.23 -6.81
N THR A 102 -3.04 14.48 -7.41
CA THR A 102 -3.99 15.49 -6.93
C THR A 102 -4.57 15.10 -5.56
N LYS A 103 -5.02 13.85 -5.40
CA LYS A 103 -5.59 13.33 -4.14
C LYS A 103 -4.62 13.44 -2.97
N ALA A 104 -3.33 13.18 -3.19
CA ALA A 104 -2.28 13.27 -2.17
C ALA A 104 -2.17 14.67 -1.50
N ARG A 105 -2.60 15.73 -2.18
CA ARG A 105 -2.58 17.11 -1.66
C ARG A 105 -3.80 17.47 -0.81
N VAL A 106 -4.83 16.63 -0.82
CA VAL A 106 -6.01 16.83 0.03
C VAL A 106 -5.63 16.49 1.48
N ILE A 107 -5.86 17.44 2.38
CA ILE A 107 -5.63 17.23 3.81
C ILE A 107 -6.71 16.30 4.35
N THR A 108 -6.33 15.06 4.67
CA THR A 108 -7.22 14.08 5.28
C THR A 108 -6.82 13.86 6.74
N LYS A 109 -7.79 13.95 7.65
CA LYS A 109 -7.63 13.61 9.06
C LYS A 109 -8.50 12.39 9.35
N LEU A 110 -7.87 11.29 9.76
CA LEU A 110 -8.57 10.11 10.24
C LEU A 110 -8.70 10.17 11.75
N SER A 111 -9.88 9.87 12.28
CA SER A 111 -10.12 9.68 13.70
C SER A 111 -9.39 8.42 14.22
N THR A 112 -9.44 8.16 15.52
CA THR A 112 -8.94 6.87 16.05
C THR A 112 -9.86 5.71 15.66
N PRO A 113 -11.20 5.83 15.79
CA PRO A 113 -12.15 4.85 15.25
C PRO A 113 -11.91 4.51 13.77
N ASP A 114 -11.70 5.49 12.90
CA ASP A 114 -11.46 5.23 11.46
C ASP A 114 -10.23 4.32 11.24
N ILE A 115 -9.18 4.51 12.04
CA ILE A 115 -7.96 3.69 11.96
C ILE A 115 -8.24 2.27 12.46
N GLU A 116 -9.02 2.13 13.53
CA GLU A 116 -9.41 0.82 14.09
C GLU A 116 -10.29 0.05 13.11
N GLU A 117 -11.26 0.71 12.46
CA GLU A 117 -12.09 0.14 11.40
C GLU A 117 -11.25 -0.34 10.21
N LEU A 118 -10.32 0.49 9.72
CA LEU A 118 -9.42 0.09 8.65
C LEU A 118 -8.54 -1.10 9.04
N ILE A 119 -8.06 -1.16 10.29
CA ILE A 119 -7.30 -2.31 10.79
C ILE A 119 -8.17 -3.57 10.72
N SER A 120 -9.38 -3.54 11.27
CA SER A 120 -10.29 -4.68 11.27
C SER A 120 -10.64 -5.13 9.85
N MET A 121 -10.89 -4.19 8.94
CA MET A 121 -11.16 -4.47 7.53
C MET A 121 -10.00 -5.23 6.87
N TYR A 122 -8.77 -4.72 6.99
CA TYR A 122 -7.60 -5.38 6.38
C TYR A 122 -7.18 -6.66 7.12
N GLU A 123 -7.46 -6.81 8.42
CA GLU A 123 -7.27 -8.07 9.14
C GLU A 123 -8.18 -9.16 8.57
N ASN A 124 -9.44 -8.85 8.29
CA ASN A 124 -10.38 -9.78 7.67
C ASN A 124 -9.95 -10.15 6.25
N LEU A 125 -9.62 -9.17 5.41
CA LEU A 125 -9.15 -9.43 4.04
C LEU A 125 -7.89 -10.30 4.00
N VAL A 126 -6.98 -10.11 4.96
CA VAL A 126 -5.76 -10.91 5.06
C VAL A 126 -6.02 -12.33 5.56
N ALA A 127 -7.09 -12.55 6.32
CA ALA A 127 -7.48 -13.88 6.80
C ALA A 127 -8.09 -14.76 5.69
N GLU A 128 -8.51 -14.16 4.58
CA GLU A 128 -9.05 -14.85 3.40
C GLU A 128 -7.99 -15.39 2.44
N PHE A 129 -6.71 -15.00 2.61
CA PHE A 129 -5.57 -15.46 1.80
C PHE A 129 -4.91 -16.74 2.37
#